data_AF-A0A1J6WYC7-F1
#
_entry.id   AF-A0A1J6WYC7-F1
#
_cell.length_a   1.000
_cell.length_b   1.000
_cell.length_c   1.000
_cell.angle_alpha   90.00
_cell.angle_beta   90.00
_cell.angle_gamma   90.00
#
_symmetry.space_group_name_H-M   'P 1'
#
loop_
_entity.id
_entity.type
_entity.pdbx_description
1 polymer ?
#
loop_
_entity_poly.entity_id
_entity_poly.type
_entity_poly.pdbx_seq_one_letter_code
_entity_poly.pdbx_strand_id
1 'polypeptide(L)'
;MNVRLVGINSENWYECCGLELTEEQAEYMESNAVSIAQTKFEPTLKAFAIYSEEKVAGFLMFNSVKEELGGYWVYRIMVDLSSQGKGIGKEATRLMIEEMAKLTDADKIVVGYHPENRGAHQLYASLGFVDEGDRFGREMAVVKYL
;
A
#
# COMPACT_ATOMS: atom_id res chain seq x y z
N MET A 1 16.12 9.60 7.70
CA MET A 1 15.34 8.93 6.64
C MET A 1 14.16 9.83 6.33
N ASN A 2 14.16 10.46 5.17
CA ASN A 2 13.07 11.32 4.71
C ASN A 2 12.19 10.53 3.74
N VAL A 3 11.03 10.07 4.21
CA VAL A 3 10.03 9.38 3.36
C VAL A 3 8.87 10.32 3.11
N ARG A 4 8.38 10.36 1.87
CA ARG A 4 7.21 11.16 1.49
C ARG A 4 6.35 10.43 0.47
N LEU A 5 5.05 10.68 0.53
CA LEU A 5 4.09 10.20 -0.47
C LEU A 5 3.79 11.31 -1.46
N VAL A 6 3.84 11.00 -2.75
CA VAL A 6 3.53 11.94 -3.83
C VAL A 6 2.54 11.27 -4.76
N GLY A 7 1.42 11.93 -5.06
CA GLY A 7 0.47 11.40 -6.03
C GLY A 7 1.13 11.08 -7.38
N ILE A 8 0.70 10.01 -8.03
CA ILE A 8 1.25 9.63 -9.34
C ILE A 8 0.99 10.75 -10.36
N ASN A 9 2.03 11.15 -11.07
CA ASN A 9 2.04 12.25 -12.03
C ASN A 9 2.99 11.95 -13.21
N SER A 10 3.12 12.91 -14.14
CA SER A 10 3.95 12.76 -15.34
C SER A 10 5.44 12.57 -15.07
N GLU A 11 5.94 12.95 -13.90
CA GLU A 11 7.35 12.90 -13.53
C GLU A 11 7.75 11.58 -12.87
N ASN A 12 6.82 10.91 -12.17
CA ASN A 12 7.14 9.76 -11.32
C ASN A 12 6.55 8.42 -11.79
N TRP A 13 5.54 8.43 -12.66
CA TRP A 13 4.80 7.20 -13.00
C TRP A 13 5.70 6.13 -13.62
N TYR A 14 6.64 6.53 -14.48
CA TYR A 14 7.50 5.59 -15.21
C TYR A 14 8.51 4.92 -14.27
N GLU A 15 9.07 5.67 -13.33
CA GLU A 15 9.96 5.11 -12.31
C GLU A 15 9.21 4.12 -11.42
N CYS A 16 7.96 4.41 -11.05
CA CYS A 16 7.09 3.46 -10.35
C CYS A 16 6.87 2.16 -11.15
N CYS A 17 6.69 2.23 -12.47
CA CYS A 17 6.53 1.05 -13.32
C CYS A 17 7.79 0.15 -13.35
N GLY A 18 8.97 0.73 -13.13
CA GLY A 18 10.25 0.03 -13.15
C GLY A 18 10.72 -0.49 -11.79
N LEU A 19 9.93 -0.35 -10.73
CA LEU A 19 10.31 -0.87 -9.40
C LEU A 19 10.31 -2.39 -9.41
N GLU A 20 11.32 -2.97 -8.78
CA GLU A 20 11.53 -4.42 -8.76
C GLU A 20 11.15 -5.03 -7.41
N LEU A 21 10.70 -6.28 -7.43
CA LEU A 21 10.40 -7.11 -6.27
C LEU A 21 11.23 -8.39 -6.31
N THR A 22 11.26 -9.12 -5.20
CA THR A 22 11.66 -10.54 -5.27
C THR A 22 10.62 -11.33 -6.08
N GLU A 23 11.03 -12.46 -6.66
CA GLU A 23 10.12 -13.35 -7.40
C GLU A 23 8.90 -13.76 -6.54
N GLU A 24 9.15 -14.11 -5.27
CA GLU A 24 8.10 -14.45 -4.30
C GLU A 24 7.08 -13.32 -4.09
N GLN A 25 7.53 -12.07 -3.97
CA GLN A 25 6.64 -10.92 -3.79
C GLN A 25 5.85 -10.62 -5.07
N ALA A 26 6.47 -10.82 -6.24
CA ALA A 26 5.83 -10.59 -7.53
C ALA A 26 4.68 -11.57 -7.81
N GLU A 27 4.70 -12.79 -7.24
CA GLU A 27 3.60 -13.76 -7.37
C GLU A 27 2.27 -13.26 -6.76
N TYR A 28 2.32 -12.33 -5.82
CA TYR A 28 1.16 -11.84 -5.07
C TYR A 28 0.72 -10.43 -5.45
N MET A 29 1.36 -9.81 -6.45
CA MET A 29 1.08 -8.42 -6.81
C MET A 29 0.93 -8.22 -8.31
N GLU A 30 -0.08 -7.42 -8.67
CA GLU A 30 -0.18 -6.85 -10.00
C GLU A 30 0.94 -5.84 -10.24
N SER A 31 1.38 -5.70 -11.49
CA SER A 31 2.37 -4.68 -11.84
C SER A 31 1.89 -3.27 -11.50
N ASN A 32 2.83 -2.38 -11.17
CA ASN A 32 2.51 -0.97 -10.93
C ASN A 32 1.92 -0.30 -12.18
N ALA A 33 2.32 -0.74 -13.38
CA ALA A 33 1.76 -0.24 -14.64
C ALA A 33 0.25 -0.52 -14.74
N VAL A 34 -0.17 -1.75 -14.42
CA VAL A 34 -1.59 -2.14 -14.38
C VAL A 34 -2.32 -1.37 -13.27
N SER A 35 -1.73 -1.29 -12.08
CA SER A 35 -2.32 -0.55 -10.95
C SER A 35 -2.54 0.94 -11.27
N ILE A 36 -1.57 1.60 -11.92
CA ILE A 36 -1.69 2.99 -12.36
C ILE A 36 -2.76 3.13 -13.45
N ALA A 37 -2.83 2.20 -14.40
CA ALA A 37 -3.88 2.19 -15.42
C ALA A 37 -5.28 2.03 -14.79
N GLN A 38 -5.42 1.17 -13.77
CA GLN A 38 -6.68 0.95 -13.05
C GLN A 38 -7.24 2.26 -12.48
N THR A 39 -6.38 3.14 -11.94
CA THR A 39 -6.82 4.46 -11.41
C THR A 39 -7.51 5.36 -12.45
N LYS A 40 -7.33 5.10 -13.75
CA LYS A 40 -7.99 5.85 -14.83
C LYS A 40 -9.42 5.40 -15.08
N PHE A 41 -9.75 4.16 -14.69
CA PHE A 41 -11.08 3.58 -14.82
C PHE A 41 -11.82 3.56 -13.48
N GLU A 42 -11.08 3.59 -12.37
CA GLU A 42 -11.62 3.60 -11.00
C GLU A 42 -11.12 4.86 -10.25
N PRO A 43 -11.85 5.99 -10.34
CA PRO A 43 -11.37 7.29 -9.84
C PRO A 43 -11.28 7.40 -8.31
N THR A 44 -11.87 6.43 -7.60
CA THR A 44 -11.78 6.32 -6.15
C THR A 44 -10.43 5.76 -5.70
N LEU A 45 -9.71 5.04 -6.58
CA LEU A 45 -8.35 4.59 -6.28
C LEU A 45 -7.36 5.75 -6.32
N LYS A 46 -6.57 5.88 -5.25
CA LYS A 46 -5.53 6.88 -5.11
C LYS A 46 -4.18 6.17 -5.08
N ALA A 47 -3.33 6.51 -6.05
CA ALA A 47 -1.99 5.96 -6.18
C ALA A 47 -0.92 7.01 -5.87
N PHE A 48 0.13 6.58 -5.18
CA PHE A 48 1.24 7.42 -4.74
C PHE A 48 2.57 6.72 -5.02
N ALA A 49 3.55 7.52 -5.45
CA ALA A 49 4.95 7.16 -5.37
C ALA A 49 5.44 7.33 -3.93
N ILE A 50 6.16 6.34 -3.41
CA ILE A 50 6.88 6.44 -2.14
C ILE A 50 8.28 6.93 -2.49
N TYR A 51 8.63 8.12 -2.03
CA TYR A 51 10.00 8.64 -2.14
C TYR A 51 10.79 8.34 -0.87
N SER A 52 12.05 7.99 -1.03
CA SER A 52 13.06 8.05 0.03
C SER A 52 14.14 9.02 -0.40
N GLU A 53 14.31 10.10 0.35
CA GLU A 53 15.08 11.27 -0.08
C GLU A 53 14.50 11.80 -1.41
N GLU A 54 15.28 11.82 -2.49
CA GLU A 54 14.85 12.30 -3.82
C GLU A 54 14.61 11.18 -4.85
N LYS A 55 14.63 9.92 -4.43
CA LYS A 55 14.42 8.77 -5.33
C LYS A 55 13.08 8.10 -5.07
N VAL A 56 12.39 7.66 -6.12
CA VAL A 56 11.26 6.74 -5.96
C VAL A 56 11.78 5.41 -5.42
N ALA A 57 11.27 5.04 -4.26
CA ALA A 57 11.65 3.84 -3.53
C ALA A 57 10.50 2.84 -3.40
N GLY A 58 9.30 3.18 -3.87
CA GLY A 58 8.14 2.34 -3.71
C GLY A 58 6.86 2.88 -4.36
N PHE A 59 5.80 2.11 -4.22
CA PHE A 59 4.47 2.42 -4.73
C PHE A 59 3.41 2.08 -3.68
N LEU A 60 2.36 2.90 -3.62
CA LEU A 60 1.24 2.75 -2.70
C LEU A 60 -0.06 3.01 -3.44
N MET A 61 -1.10 2.21 -3.16
CA MET A 61 -2.44 2.45 -3.68
C MET A 61 -3.50 2.06 -2.66
N PHE A 62 -4.48 2.93 -2.44
CA PHE A 62 -5.64 2.69 -1.59
C PHE A 62 -6.92 3.22 -2.23
N ASN A 63 -8.08 2.77 -1.74
CA ASN A 63 -9.38 3.26 -2.16
C ASN A 63 -9.85 4.39 -1.24
N SER A 64 -10.39 5.46 -1.83
CA SER A 64 -10.91 6.64 -1.10
C SER A 64 -12.40 6.55 -0.78
N VAL A 65 -13.01 5.37 -0.95
CA VAL A 65 -14.35 5.04 -0.48
C VAL A 65 -14.29 3.80 0.42
N LYS A 66 -15.26 3.66 1.32
CA LYS A 66 -15.39 2.48 2.18
C LYS A 66 -15.93 1.29 1.38
N GLU A 67 -15.41 0.10 1.66
CA GLU A 67 -15.82 -1.17 1.04
C GLU A 67 -16.20 -2.19 2.13
N GLU A 68 -15.89 -3.47 1.94
CA GLU A 68 -16.12 -4.53 2.91
C GLU A 68 -15.48 -4.20 4.26
N LEU A 69 -16.08 -4.75 5.33
CA LEU A 69 -15.75 -4.44 6.74
C LEU A 69 -15.99 -2.97 7.15
N GLY A 70 -16.56 -2.16 6.24
CA GLY A 70 -16.87 -0.74 6.49
C GLY A 70 -15.63 0.12 6.64
N GLY A 71 -14.51 -0.24 5.99
CA GLY A 71 -13.25 0.49 6.08
C GLY A 71 -12.69 0.89 4.72
N TYR A 72 -11.67 1.72 4.75
CA TYR A 72 -10.89 2.13 3.58
C TYR A 72 -9.80 1.10 3.28
N TRP A 73 -9.76 0.59 2.05
CA TRP A 73 -8.87 -0.50 1.70
C TRP A 73 -7.55 -0.05 1.10
N VAL A 74 -6.45 -0.63 1.58
CA VAL A 74 -5.13 -0.54 0.97
C VAL A 74 -4.94 -1.73 0.05
N TYR A 75 -4.75 -1.45 -1.24
CA TYR A 75 -4.60 -2.49 -2.26
C TYR A 75 -3.13 -2.80 -2.55
N ARG A 76 -2.25 -1.79 -2.48
CA ARG A 76 -0.83 -1.95 -2.80
C ARG A 76 0.01 -1.20 -1.79
N ILE A 77 1.02 -1.86 -1.26
CA ILE A 77 2.21 -1.19 -0.72
C ILE A 77 3.42 -2.01 -1.12
N MET A 78 4.39 -1.34 -1.71
CA MET A 78 5.53 -1.98 -2.35
C MET A 78 6.74 -1.10 -2.13
N VAL A 79 7.87 -1.71 -1.75
CA VAL A 79 9.16 -1.05 -1.67
C VAL A 79 10.09 -1.77 -2.62
N ASP A 80 10.73 -1.00 -3.49
CA ASP A 80 11.72 -1.48 -4.45
C ASP A 80 12.78 -2.34 -3.76
N LEU A 81 13.16 -3.43 -4.40
CA LEU A 81 14.11 -4.41 -3.87
C LEU A 81 15.41 -3.77 -3.36
N SER A 82 15.96 -2.78 -4.08
CA SER A 82 17.18 -2.08 -3.66
C SER A 82 17.01 -1.16 -2.44
N SER A 83 15.75 -0.93 -2.04
CA SER A 83 15.33 -0.05 -0.95
C SER A 83 14.73 -0.80 0.25
N GLN A 84 14.57 -2.12 0.17
CA GLN A 84 14.05 -2.93 1.28
C GLN A 84 15.05 -3.00 2.46
N GLY A 85 14.54 -3.41 3.64
CA GLY A 85 15.35 -3.54 4.86
C GLY A 85 15.78 -2.23 5.53
N LYS A 86 15.42 -1.07 4.97
CA LYS A 86 15.81 0.26 5.46
C LYS A 86 14.75 0.96 6.31
N GLY A 87 13.62 0.30 6.59
CA GLY A 87 12.48 0.88 7.32
C GLY A 87 11.54 1.74 6.47
N ILE A 88 11.80 1.90 5.17
CA ILE A 88 10.99 2.71 4.24
C ILE A 88 9.53 2.24 4.21
N GLY A 89 9.29 0.93 4.13
CA GLY A 89 7.93 0.37 4.10
C GLY A 89 7.13 0.77 5.35
N LYS A 90 7.75 0.68 6.53
CA LYS A 90 7.11 1.05 7.80
C LYS A 90 6.74 2.54 7.85
N GLU A 91 7.65 3.40 7.43
CA GLU A 91 7.39 4.84 7.41
C GLU A 91 6.36 5.21 6.35
N ALA A 92 6.40 4.58 5.17
CA ALA A 92 5.39 4.77 4.13
C ALA A 92 4.00 4.32 4.59
N THR A 93 3.87 3.19 5.31
CA THR A 93 2.59 2.77 5.90
C THR A 93 2.10 3.76 6.95
N ARG A 94 3.01 4.34 7.76
CA ARG A 94 2.65 5.38 8.75
C ARG A 94 2.06 6.62 8.05
N LEU A 95 2.72 7.12 7.01
CA LEU A 95 2.26 8.26 6.22
C LEU A 95 0.96 7.95 5.47
N MET A 96 0.79 6.71 4.98
CA MET A 96 -0.45 6.24 4.36
C MET A 96 -1.61 6.31 5.36
N ILE A 97 -1.42 5.84 6.59
CA ILE A 97 -2.44 5.92 7.64
C ILE A 97 -2.83 7.38 7.90
N GLU A 98 -1.85 8.29 7.99
CA GLU A 98 -2.10 9.73 8.17
C GLU A 98 -2.85 10.35 6.99
N GLU A 99 -2.57 9.92 5.76
CA GLU A 99 -3.27 10.41 4.57
C GLU A 99 -4.72 9.89 4.53
N MET A 100 -4.92 8.61 4.83
CA MET A 100 -6.25 7.99 4.86
C MET A 100 -7.12 8.51 6.01
N ALA A 101 -6.51 8.89 7.14
CA ALA A 101 -7.22 9.51 8.26
C ALA A 101 -7.83 10.89 7.94
N LYS A 102 -7.44 11.51 6.81
CA LYS A 102 -8.05 12.76 6.31
C LYS A 102 -9.33 12.53 5.53
N LEU A 103 -9.66 11.28 5.19
CA LEU A 103 -10.90 10.94 4.48
C LEU A 103 -12.11 11.12 5.41
N THR A 104 -13.27 11.38 4.82
CA THR A 104 -14.52 11.59 5.56
C THR A 104 -14.88 10.35 6.38
N ASP A 105 -15.18 10.50 7.67
CA ASP A 105 -15.54 9.39 8.56
C ASP A 105 -14.49 8.26 8.58
N ALA A 106 -13.20 8.59 8.48
CA ALA A 106 -12.10 7.62 8.53
C ALA A 106 -11.90 7.05 9.95
N ASP A 107 -12.67 6.01 10.27
CA ASP A 107 -12.63 5.25 11.53
C ASP A 107 -11.88 3.91 11.39
N LYS A 108 -11.72 3.42 10.16
CA LYS A 108 -11.21 2.08 9.88
C LYS A 108 -10.42 1.99 8.58
N ILE A 109 -9.21 1.44 8.65
CA ILE A 109 -8.38 1.04 7.50
C ILE A 109 -8.30 -0.48 7.44
N VAL A 110 -8.44 -1.04 6.25
CA VAL A 110 -8.33 -2.48 5.99
C VAL A 110 -7.18 -2.72 5.00
N VAL A 111 -6.43 -3.79 5.22
CA VAL A 111 -5.41 -4.24 4.28
C VAL A 111 -5.63 -5.72 3.97
N GLY A 112 -5.78 -6.03 2.69
CA GLY A 112 -5.73 -7.39 2.16
C GLY A 112 -4.30 -7.80 1.79
N TYR A 113 -3.88 -9.01 2.17
CA TYR A 113 -2.64 -9.63 1.66
C TYR A 113 -2.68 -11.16 1.76
N HIS A 114 -1.83 -11.84 1.00
CA HIS A 114 -1.72 -13.29 1.04
C HIS A 114 -1.18 -13.78 2.41
N PRO A 115 -1.80 -14.76 3.10
CA PRO A 115 -1.40 -15.21 4.44
C PRO A 115 0.07 -15.64 4.58
N GLU A 116 0.66 -16.19 3.50
CA GLU A 116 2.07 -16.58 3.48
C GLU A 116 3.05 -15.40 3.34
N ASN A 117 2.56 -14.18 3.06
CA ASN A 117 3.38 -12.98 3.02
C ASN A 117 3.74 -12.53 4.45
N ARG A 118 4.71 -13.22 5.05
CA ARG A 118 5.19 -12.98 6.42
C ARG A 118 5.71 -11.56 6.63
N GLY A 119 6.30 -10.96 5.59
CA GLY A 119 6.79 -9.58 5.63
C GLY A 119 5.66 -8.58 5.81
N ALA A 120 4.57 -8.72 5.05
CA ALA A 120 3.36 -7.92 5.21
C ALA A 120 2.76 -8.12 6.61
N HIS A 121 2.62 -9.37 7.05
CA HIS A 121 2.07 -9.69 8.36
C HIS A 121 2.83 -8.99 9.50
N GLN A 122 4.16 -9.09 9.52
CA GLN A 122 5.00 -8.45 10.54
C GLN A 122 4.93 -6.92 10.47
N LEU A 123 4.94 -6.35 9.26
CA LEU A 123 4.82 -4.91 9.05
C LEU A 123 3.52 -4.37 9.66
N TYR A 124 2.37 -4.93 9.26
CA TYR A 124 1.06 -4.45 9.70
C TYR A 124 0.82 -4.71 11.20
N ALA A 125 1.21 -5.88 11.71
CA ALA A 125 1.15 -6.15 13.14
C ALA A 125 1.98 -5.13 13.96
N SER A 126 3.17 -4.74 13.47
CA SER A 126 4.02 -3.74 14.14
C SER A 126 3.44 -2.32 14.16
N LEU A 127 2.41 -2.07 13.35
CA LEU A 127 1.70 -0.79 13.23
C LEU A 127 0.29 -0.85 13.86
N GLY A 128 -0.02 -1.94 14.58
CA GLY A 128 -1.26 -2.09 15.33
C GLY A 128 -2.46 -2.46 14.45
N PHE A 129 -2.24 -3.05 13.28
CA PHE A 129 -3.30 -3.78 12.59
C PHE A 129 -3.54 -5.12 13.30
N VAL A 130 -4.81 -5.54 13.35
CA VAL A 130 -5.26 -6.77 13.99
C VAL A 130 -5.92 -7.70 12.96
N ASP A 131 -5.65 -9.00 13.04
CA ASP A 131 -6.39 -10.03 12.29
C ASP A 131 -7.65 -10.39 13.09
N GLU A 132 -8.83 -10.03 12.56
CA GLU A 132 -10.13 -10.36 13.16
C GLU A 132 -10.72 -11.66 12.56
N GLY A 133 -9.98 -12.34 11.67
CA GLY A 133 -10.37 -13.61 11.05
C GLY A 133 -10.98 -13.49 9.65
N ASP A 134 -11.06 -12.28 9.09
CA ASP A 134 -11.66 -12.04 7.77
C ASP A 134 -10.78 -12.54 6.62
N ARG A 135 -11.42 -13.20 5.64
CA ARG A 135 -10.75 -13.82 4.48
C ARG A 135 -11.53 -13.52 3.20
N PHE A 136 -10.81 -13.15 2.14
CA PHE A 136 -11.36 -12.81 0.83
C PHE A 136 -10.62 -13.61 -0.24
N GLY A 137 -11.20 -14.75 -0.64
CA GLY A 137 -10.54 -15.67 -1.57
C GLY A 137 -9.24 -16.24 -0.97
N ARG A 138 -8.10 -15.85 -1.54
CA ARG A 138 -6.76 -16.26 -1.06
C ARG A 138 -6.12 -15.26 -0.10
N GLU A 139 -6.76 -14.12 0.14
CA GLU A 139 -6.22 -13.07 0.98
C GLU A 139 -6.82 -13.11 2.38
N MET A 140 -6.02 -12.71 3.36
CA MET A 140 -6.50 -12.31 4.68
C MET A 140 -6.63 -10.80 4.75
N ALA A 141 -7.57 -10.32 5.57
CA ALA A 141 -7.74 -8.91 5.87
C ALA A 141 -7.35 -8.61 7.32
N VAL A 142 -6.59 -7.55 7.51
CA VAL A 142 -6.27 -7.01 8.84
C VAL A 142 -6.79 -5.59 8.96
N VAL A 143 -7.20 -5.22 10.16
CA VAL A 143 -7.93 -3.98 10.43
C VAL A 143 -7.12 -3.08 11.35
N LYS A 144 -7.11 -1.78 11.08
CA LYS A 144 -6.66 -0.75 12.00
C LYS A 144 -7.79 0.24 12.23
N TYR A 145 -8.16 0.40 13.49
CA TYR A 145 -9.04 1.47 13.95
C TYR A 145 -8.24 2.76 14.12
N LEU A 146 -8.80 3.88 13.67
CA LEU A 146 -8.18 5.21 13.68
C LEU A 146 -8.59 6.05 14.89
#